data_AF-A0A7C1WQR0-F1
#
_entry.id   AF-A0A7C1WQR0-F1
#
_cell.length_a   1.000
_cell.length_b   1.000
_cell.length_c   1.000
_cell.angle_alpha   90.00
_cell.angle_beta   90.00
_cell.angle_gamma   90.00
#
_symmetry.space_group_name_H-M   'P 1'
#
loop_
_entity.id
_entity.type
_entity.pdbx_description
1 polymer ?
#
loop_
_entity_poly.entity_id
_entity_poly.type
_entity_poly.pdbx_seq_one_letter_code
_entity_poly.pdbx_strand_id
1 'polypeptide(L)' 'MKVKDIMSKKFITVDIEAQLKKVLTILSSNRIDFAIVTNNNNKIDLIGLVSFFISQLQRNS' A
#
# COMPACT_ATOMS: atom_id res chain seq x y z
N MET A 1 -23.74 -6.95 10.82
CA MET A 1 -22.79 -6.37 9.85
C MET A 1 -21.48 -7.15 9.95
N LYS A 2 -20.97 -7.72 8.86
CA LYS A 2 -19.71 -8.48 8.82
C LYS A 2 -18.59 -7.57 8.31
N VAL A 3 -17.34 -7.85 8.68
CA VAL A 3 -16.15 -7.09 8.20
C VAL A 3 -16.09 -7.03 6.67
N LYS A 4 -16.46 -8.14 6.01
CA LYS A 4 -16.52 -8.21 4.55
C LYS A 4 -17.52 -7.25 3.89
N ASP A 5 -18.49 -6.74 4.66
CA ASP A 5 -19.52 -5.82 4.18
C ASP A 5 -19.04 -4.37 4.19
N ILE A 6 -18.03 -4.04 5.03
CA ILE A 6 -17.46 -2.69 5.18
C ILE A 6 -16.07 -2.55 4.55
N MET A 7 -15.35 -3.66 4.32
CA MET A 7 -14.00 -3.61 3.76
C MET A 7 -14.01 -3.18 2.29
N SER A 8 -13.03 -2.37 1.91
CA SER A 8 -12.76 -2.03 0.51
C SER A 8 -12.37 -3.29 -0.27
N LYS A 9 -13.13 -3.63 -1.31
CA LYS A 9 -12.87 -4.83 -2.15
C LYS A 9 -11.62 -4.71 -3.02
N LYS A 10 -11.17 -3.48 -3.30
CA LYS A 10 -10.01 -3.19 -4.14
C LYS A 10 -8.87 -2.69 -3.26
N PHE A 11 -7.88 -3.54 -3.03
CA PHE A 11 -6.64 -3.19 -2.34
C PHE A 11 -5.47 -3.37 -3.29
N ILE A 12 -4.41 -2.58 -3.09
CA ILE A 12 -3.19 -2.67 -3.88
C ILE A 12 -2.18 -3.54 -3.12
N THR A 13 -1.60 -4.51 -3.81
CA THR A 13 -0.51 -5.35 -3.32
C THR A 13 0.81 -4.95 -3.97
N VAL A 14 1.91 -5.07 -3.23
CA VAL A 14 3.27 -4.91 -3.74
C VAL A 14 4.08 -6.15 -3.37
N ASP A 15 5.01 -6.52 -4.26
CA ASP A 15 5.93 -7.61 -4.01
C ASP A 15 6.99 -7.20 -2.97
N ILE A 16 7.45 -8.13 -2.14
CA ILE A 16 8.47 -7.88 -1.13
C ILE A 16 9.81 -7.44 -1.72
N GLU A 17 10.12 -7.90 -2.93
CA GLU A 17 11.33 -7.52 -3.67
C GLU A 17 11.11 -6.24 -4.51
N ALA A 18 9.92 -5.61 -4.41
CA ALA A 18 9.65 -4.38 -5.14
C ALA A 18 10.52 -3.24 -4.64
N GLN A 19 11.17 -2.53 -5.57
CA GLN A 19 11.95 -1.34 -5.25
C GLN A 19 11.09 -0.29 -4.53
N LEU A 20 11.61 0.23 -3.41
CA LEU A 20 10.91 1.23 -2.59
C LEU A 20 10.40 2.43 -3.41
N LYS A 21 11.21 2.96 -4.35
CA LYS A 21 10.80 4.06 -5.23
C LYS A 21 9.54 3.74 -6.05
N LYS A 22 9.42 2.50 -6.53
CA LYS A 22 8.24 2.03 -7.27
C LYS A 22 7.03 1.94 -6.34
N VAL A 23 7.20 1.44 -5.12
CA VAL A 23 6.15 1.40 -4.10
C VAL A 23 5.64 2.81 -3.78
N LEU A 24 6.52 3.77 -3.52
CA LEU A 24 6.15 5.16 -3.25
C LEU A 24 5.43 5.82 -4.43
N THR A 25 5.88 5.53 -5.66
CA THR A 25 5.21 6.01 -6.89
C THR A 25 3.79 5.45 -6.99
N ILE A 26 3.59 4.16 -6.68
CA ILE A 26 2.27 3.51 -6.67
C ILE A 26 1.38 4.17 -5.62
N LEU A 27 1.86 4.32 -4.39
CA LEU A 27 1.08 4.90 -3.28
C LEU A 27 0.64 6.35 -3.59
N SER A 28 1.58 7.19 -3.99
CA SER A 28 1.32 8.60 -4.32
C SER A 28 0.40 8.77 -5.53
N SER A 29 0.62 8.00 -6.60
CA SER A 29 -0.20 8.09 -7.83
C SER A 29 -1.64 7.61 -7.61
N ASN A 30 -1.84 6.63 -6.71
CA ASN A 30 -3.17 6.11 -6.37
C ASN A 30 -3.83 6.86 -5.20
N ARG A 31 -3.13 7.82 -4.58
CA ARG A 31 -3.59 8.56 -3.39
C ARG A 31 -4.04 7.62 -2.26
N ILE A 32 -3.23 6.61 -1.98
CA ILE A 32 -3.45 5.66 -0.88
C ILE A 32 -2.29 5.71 0.11
N ASP A 33 -2.60 5.52 1.38
CA ASP A 33 -1.61 5.65 2.46
C ASP A 33 -0.79 4.37 2.67
N PHE A 34 -1.34 3.21 2.26
CA PHE A 34 -0.71 1.92 2.49
C PHE A 34 -1.00 0.90 1.39
N ALA A 35 -0.11 -0.08 1.26
CA ALA A 35 -0.27 -1.26 0.40
C ALA A 35 0.05 -2.54 1.17
N ILE A 36 -0.53 -3.64 0.72
CA ILE A 36 -0.28 -4.97 1.27
C ILE A 36 0.99 -5.53 0.65
N VAL A 37 1.92 -6.02 1.46
CA VAL A 37 3.16 -6.65 1.00
C VAL A 37 2.97 -8.15 0.91
N THR A 38 3.24 -8.74 -0.26
CA THR A 38 3.07 -10.17 -0.54
C THR A 38 4.37 -10.79 -1.07
N ASN A 39 4.55 -12.10 -0.86
CA ASN A 39 5.63 -12.88 -1.49
C ASN A 39 5.07 -13.67 -2.69
N ASN A 40 5.87 -13.88 -3.74
CA ASN A 40 5.66 -14.83 -4.84
C ASN A 40 4.52 -14.56 -5.84
N ASN A 41 4.89 -14.34 -7.12
CA ASN A 41 4.24 -14.82 -8.35
C ASN A 41 2.74 -15.20 -8.25
N ASN A 42 1.87 -14.25 -7.89
CA ASN A 42 0.41 -14.40 -7.83
C ASN A 42 -0.17 -15.30 -6.70
N LYS A 43 0.58 -15.61 -5.63
CA LYS A 43 0.01 -16.15 -4.39
C LYS A 43 0.00 -15.07 -3.32
N ILE A 44 -1.16 -14.84 -2.71
CA ILE A 44 -1.36 -13.79 -1.71
C ILE A 44 -0.90 -14.32 -0.34
N ASP A 45 0.39 -14.61 -0.21
CA ASP A 45 0.99 -14.85 1.10
C ASP A 45 1.30 -13.48 1.70
N LEU A 46 0.43 -13.03 2.62
CA LEU A 46 0.57 -11.75 3.32
C LEU A 46 1.86 -11.76 4.15
N ILE A 47 2.77 -10.85 3.84
CA ILE A 47 3.98 -10.62 4.63
C ILE A 47 3.76 -9.48 5.62
N GLY A 48 3.08 -8.41 5.19
CA GLY A 48 2.88 -7.24 6.03
C GLY A 48 2.22 -6.07 5.32
N LEU A 49 2.39 -4.88 5.88
CA LEU A 49 1.87 -3.62 5.37
C LEU A 49 3.03 -2.63 5.22
N VAL A 50 3.02 -1.87 4.12
CA VAL A 50 3.89 -0.71 3.93
C VAL A 50 3.02 0.54 3.89
N SER A 51 3.39 1.55 4.67
CA SER A 51 2.70 2.84 4.70
C SER A 51 3.67 3.99 4.46
N PHE A 52 3.23 5.00 3.72
CA PHE A 52 4.00 6.22 3.49
C PHE A 52 3.16 7.44 3.87
N PHE A 53 3.59 8.15 4.91
CA PHE A 53 2.91 9.34 5.41
C PHE A 53 3.76 10.57 5.10
N ILE A 54 3.29 11.42 4.18
CA ILE A 54 3.84 12.77 4.05
C ILE A 54 3.18 13.61 5.14
N SER A 55 3.94 13.95 6.17
CA SER A 55 3.54 15.01 7.08
C SER A 55 3.31 16.28 6.26
N GLN A 56 2.13 16.88 6.40
CA GLN A 56 1.76 18.16 5.75
C GLN A 56 2.60 19.35 6.24
N LEU A 57 3.69 19.12 6.97
CA LEU A 57 4.60 20.14 7.53
C LEU A 57 5.61 20.72 6.53
N GLN A 58 5.58 20.36 5.24
CA GLN A 58 6.44 21.00 4.21
C GLN A 58 5.68 21.91 3.23
N ARG A 59 4.52 22.45 3.61
CA ARG A 59 3.80 23.46 2.82
C ARG A 59 3.98 24.91 3.27
N ASN A 60 4.94 25.20 4.17
CA ASN A 60 5.29 26.56 4.56
C ASN A 60 6.82 26.73 4.63
N SER A 61 7.45 26.93 3.48
CA SER A 61 8.78 27.53 3.33
C SER A 61 8.87 28.17 1.97
#